data_AF-A0A351LDB3-F1
#
_entry.id   AF-A0A351LDB3-F1
#
_cell.length_a   1.000
_cell.length_b   1.000
_cell.length_c   1.000
_cell.angle_alpha   90.00
_cell.angle_beta   90.00
_cell.angle_gamma   90.00
#
_symmetry.space_group_name_H-M   'P 1'
#
loop_
_entity.id
_entity.type
_entity.pdbx_description
1 polymer ?
#
loop_
_entity_poly.entity_id
_entity_poly.type
_entity_poly.pdbx_seq_one_letter_code
_entity_poly.pdbx_strand_id
1 'polypeptide(L)'
;MTFQFNHPSLSAIRANLIIQKLVDFPSNVDRLNIFATGRTGSGKTTLGNRLIGIDYFMPSSGYQDCTDEINLIKFPMGLNYFDLPGVCSDDRLENYNRVALGLEQVEDFPFVENLILAKYSKDKTSEKQKFSISEFSLQQFKPDLIFYLIAPDKQFLSVDCTYLRDLLQQHCQVIYVFNMFASKETSSEHFASPQNISDAVNKLTKIHTSVLGKTSQPVIVQVNCWTGEGISELIARSGEMLGSEKGRLFEELIRYQSEKTPDKYVCQVKEEILRILAHAACQKPDGTSRSGETLLEDCQILWEFISSLLSKHQEMPSFVQQVIKAQVYTIISQYTEHQYEKVTRQMSKPIYKSVPVFKTVYEEVPDYNRPIQVPRFINKSTSNPFKKMKNIAKYGSTKKETVVYETVGYYNKTVSRQVHDGYREEYSHTEYWQEETGEQKLVGTTYQYFRQSAIVLLLALVHLLISISINDCESYKDVEVRYQSLYESYFLKVSKLPNFPIEPTEKLVFSILSAHLEKLFKDDFDEVVRTVACS
;
A
#
# COMPACT_ATOMS: atom_id res chain seq x y z
N MET A 1 7.00 -0.61 -1.16
CA MET A 1 6.91 -0.36 0.29
C MET A 1 5.63 -1.02 0.72
N THR A 2 5.67 -1.87 1.73
CA THR A 2 4.48 -2.51 2.29
C THR A 2 3.63 -1.48 3.02
N PHE A 3 2.32 -1.50 2.77
CA PHE A 3 1.38 -0.63 3.47
C PHE A 3 1.31 -0.99 4.95
N GLN A 4 1.14 0.01 5.82
CA GLN A 4 0.95 -0.20 7.26
C GLN A 4 -0.24 0.63 7.75
N PHE A 5 -1.14 -0.03 8.47
CA PHE A 5 -2.27 0.59 9.12
C PHE A 5 -1.86 1.32 10.40
N ASN A 6 -2.48 2.47 10.63
CA ASN A 6 -2.52 3.07 11.96
C ASN A 6 -3.75 2.54 12.71
N HIS A 7 -3.56 1.53 13.55
CA HIS A 7 -4.68 0.93 14.29
C HIS A 7 -5.39 1.98 15.18
N PRO A 8 -6.70 2.24 14.98
CA PRO A 8 -7.44 3.18 15.80
C PRO A 8 -7.42 2.76 17.27
N SER A 9 -6.99 3.67 18.15
CA SER A 9 -6.90 3.43 19.59
C SER A 9 -8.11 4.05 20.30
N LEU A 10 -9.00 3.21 20.84
CA LEU A 10 -10.19 3.67 21.58
C LEU A 10 -9.81 4.60 22.73
N SER A 11 -8.71 4.33 23.43
CA SER A 11 -8.23 5.17 24.52
C SER A 11 -7.73 6.52 24.04
N ALA A 12 -6.98 6.57 22.93
CA ALA A 12 -6.52 7.83 22.34
C ALA A 12 -7.70 8.68 21.86
N ILE A 13 -8.70 8.05 21.23
CA ILE A 13 -9.96 8.73 20.83
C ILE A 13 -10.66 9.30 22.06
N ARG A 14 -10.86 8.49 23.10
CA ARG A 14 -11.52 8.88 24.36
C ARG A 14 -10.78 10.03 25.06
N ALA A 15 -9.44 10.00 25.12
CA ALA A 15 -8.62 11.07 25.68
C ALA A 15 -8.78 12.39 24.91
N ASN A 16 -8.71 12.34 23.57
CA ASN A 16 -8.92 13.51 22.73
C ASN A 16 -10.33 14.10 22.91
N LEU A 17 -11.35 13.26 23.07
CA LEU A 17 -12.71 13.71 23.36
C LEU A 17 -12.85 14.38 24.73
N ILE A 18 -12.14 13.91 25.76
CA ILE A 18 -12.10 14.59 27.07
C ILE A 18 -11.56 16.00 26.90
N ILE A 19 -10.40 16.14 26.26
CA ILE A 19 -9.75 17.44 26.11
C ILE A 19 -10.63 18.39 25.29
N GLN A 20 -11.21 17.90 24.19
CA GLN A 20 -12.15 18.66 23.37
C GLN A 20 -13.34 19.14 24.22
N LYS A 21 -13.96 18.23 24.98
CA LYS A 21 -15.13 18.56 25.79
C LYS A 21 -14.80 19.52 26.93
N LEU A 22 -13.60 19.41 27.52
CA LEU A 22 -13.12 20.35 28.53
C LEU A 22 -12.92 21.75 27.94
N VAL A 23 -12.46 21.89 26.70
CA VAL A 23 -12.36 23.22 26.04
C VAL A 23 -13.74 23.85 25.86
N ASP A 24 -14.75 23.04 25.48
CA ASP A 24 -16.10 23.50 25.15
C ASP A 24 -17.05 23.55 26.36
N PHE A 25 -16.57 23.26 27.58
CA PHE A 25 -17.42 23.21 28.76
C PHE A 25 -17.81 24.62 29.26
N PRO A 26 -19.02 24.82 29.83
CA PRO A 26 -19.38 26.09 30.45
C PRO A 26 -18.46 26.45 31.62
N SER A 27 -17.97 27.69 31.66
CA SER A 27 -16.93 28.20 32.58
C SER A 27 -17.35 28.38 34.06
N ASN A 28 -18.38 27.67 34.52
CA ASN A 28 -18.95 27.80 35.87
C ASN A 28 -18.69 26.59 36.79
N VAL A 29 -17.68 25.77 36.51
CA VAL A 29 -17.29 24.66 37.40
C VAL A 29 -16.15 25.13 38.32
N ASP A 30 -16.27 24.82 39.62
CA ASP A 30 -15.19 25.04 40.58
C ASP A 30 -13.91 24.32 40.14
N ARG A 31 -12.75 24.91 40.47
CA ARG A 31 -11.46 24.28 40.20
C ARG A 31 -11.41 22.90 40.87
N LEU A 32 -10.92 21.92 40.13
CA LEU A 32 -10.78 20.54 40.60
C LEU A 32 -9.31 20.16 40.56
N ASN A 33 -8.75 19.80 41.71
CA ASN A 33 -7.35 19.41 41.83
C ASN A 33 -7.25 17.90 42.11
N ILE A 34 -6.72 17.17 41.13
CA ILE A 34 -6.37 15.76 41.26
C ILE A 34 -4.88 15.67 41.60
N PHE A 35 -4.55 15.00 42.71
CA PHE A 35 -3.17 14.72 43.09
C PHE A 35 -2.87 13.25 42.87
N ALA A 36 -1.85 12.94 42.08
CA ALA A 36 -1.37 11.58 41.86
C ALA A 36 -0.15 11.30 42.73
N THR A 37 -0.27 10.31 43.62
CA THR A 37 0.79 9.87 44.53
C THR A 37 1.06 8.37 44.40
N GLY A 38 2.18 7.92 44.97
CA GLY A 38 2.61 6.53 45.02
C GLY A 38 4.04 6.31 44.57
N ARG A 39 4.51 5.07 44.62
CA ARG A 39 5.92 4.73 44.43
C ARG A 39 6.48 5.16 43.07
N THR A 40 7.79 5.36 43.02
CA THR A 40 8.48 5.57 41.74
C THR A 40 8.23 4.40 40.79
N GLY A 41 7.85 4.74 39.56
CA GLY A 41 7.47 3.77 38.54
C GLY A 41 6.11 3.09 38.75
N SER A 42 5.21 3.64 39.59
CA SER A 42 3.81 3.18 39.66
C SER A 42 2.95 3.62 38.47
N GLY A 43 3.43 4.59 37.68
CA GLY A 43 2.77 5.06 36.45
C GLY A 43 2.12 6.44 36.54
N LYS A 44 2.42 7.25 37.57
CA LYS A 44 1.80 8.57 37.81
C LYS A 44 1.92 9.51 36.61
N THR A 45 3.15 9.83 36.23
CA THR A 45 3.46 10.64 35.05
C THR A 45 2.84 10.06 33.76
N THR A 46 2.85 8.73 33.62
CA THR A 46 2.26 8.04 32.46
C THR A 46 0.76 8.21 32.39
N LEU A 47 0.05 8.11 33.53
CA LEU A 47 -1.39 8.38 33.62
C LEU A 47 -1.69 9.83 33.24
N GLY A 48 -0.93 10.80 33.76
CA GLY A 48 -1.08 12.21 33.40
C GLY A 48 -0.91 12.46 31.88
N ASN A 49 0.13 11.89 31.29
CA ASN A 49 0.37 11.93 29.84
C ASN A 49 -0.77 11.28 29.03
N ARG A 50 -1.36 10.20 29.58
CA ARG A 50 -2.49 9.51 28.94
C ARG A 50 -3.78 10.30 29.03
N LEU A 51 -4.06 10.97 30.14
CA LEU A 51 -5.21 11.86 30.31
C LEU A 51 -5.17 13.05 29.34
N ILE A 52 -3.99 13.57 29.02
CA ILE A 52 -3.80 14.61 27.99
C ILE A 52 -3.67 14.04 26.56
N GLY A 53 -3.65 12.72 26.38
CA GLY A 53 -3.53 12.10 25.05
C GLY A 53 -2.23 12.42 24.30
N ILE A 54 -1.20 12.90 24.99
CA ILE A 54 0.11 13.24 24.42
C ILE A 54 1.17 12.40 25.12
N ASP A 55 1.70 11.41 24.40
CA ASP A 55 2.80 10.61 24.91
C ASP A 55 4.04 11.49 25.14
N TYR A 56 4.70 11.24 26.27
CA TYR A 56 5.88 11.99 26.73
C TYR A 56 5.64 13.51 26.74
N PHE A 57 4.46 13.93 27.20
CA PHE A 57 4.17 15.34 27.46
C PHE A 57 5.00 15.85 28.64
N MET A 58 4.85 15.19 29.79
CA MET A 58 5.82 15.25 30.88
C MET A 58 6.91 14.20 30.63
N PRO A 59 8.19 14.52 30.88
CA PRO A 59 9.28 13.57 30.75
C PRO A 59 9.01 12.36 31.69
N SER A 60 8.81 11.20 31.08
CA SER A 60 8.65 9.91 31.77
C SER A 60 9.80 9.02 31.32
N SER A 61 10.90 9.06 32.05
CA SER A 61 12.13 8.35 31.67
C SER A 61 12.20 6.93 32.24
N GLY A 62 11.25 6.53 33.10
CA GLY A 62 11.21 5.18 33.69
C GLY A 62 12.39 4.86 34.63
N TYR A 63 13.36 5.77 34.79
CA TYR A 63 14.43 5.69 35.77
C TYR A 63 13.90 6.03 37.17
N GLN A 64 14.59 5.53 38.20
CA GLN A 64 14.25 5.85 39.58
C GLN A 64 14.36 7.38 39.80
N ASP A 65 13.35 7.98 40.43
CA ASP A 65 13.36 9.33 41.01
C ASP A 65 13.56 10.49 40.03
N CYS A 66 12.84 10.46 38.91
CA CYS A 66 12.91 11.50 37.87
C CYS A 66 11.96 12.70 38.08
N THR A 67 11.11 12.64 39.10
CA THR A 67 10.19 13.72 39.47
C THR A 67 10.66 14.27 40.81
N ASP A 68 11.64 15.17 40.80
CA ASP A 68 12.15 15.90 41.98
C ASP A 68 11.32 17.16 42.29
N GLU A 69 10.24 17.35 41.54
CA GLU A 69 9.36 18.50 41.60
C GLU A 69 7.89 18.09 41.46
N ILE A 70 6.96 18.98 41.79
CA ILE A 70 5.54 18.74 41.53
C ILE A 70 5.26 19.13 40.08
N ASN A 71 4.88 18.19 39.22
CA ASN A 71 4.50 18.50 37.86
C ASN A 71 3.01 18.82 37.80
N LEU A 72 2.64 19.97 37.22
CA LEU A 72 1.25 20.38 37.05
C LEU A 72 0.87 20.42 35.57
N ILE A 73 -0.14 19.62 35.23
CA ILE A 73 -0.92 19.75 33.99
C ILE A 73 -2.19 20.52 34.29
N LYS A 74 -2.36 21.66 33.62
CA LYS A 74 -3.62 22.40 33.65
C LYS A 74 -4.47 22.01 32.45
N PHE A 75 -5.61 21.40 32.73
CA PHE A 75 -6.64 21.19 31.73
C PHE A 75 -7.52 22.45 31.63
N PRO A 76 -8.22 22.63 30.50
CA PRO A 76 -9.28 23.64 30.44
C PRO A 76 -10.30 23.45 31.58
N MET A 77 -10.98 24.54 31.94
CA MET A 77 -12.06 24.54 32.95
C MET A 77 -11.64 24.22 34.38
N GLY A 78 -10.38 24.52 34.72
CA GLY A 78 -9.93 24.52 36.11
C GLY A 78 -9.62 23.12 36.67
N LEU A 79 -9.67 22.07 35.85
CA LEU A 79 -9.14 20.76 36.19
C LEU A 79 -7.60 20.80 36.18
N ASN A 80 -7.00 20.43 37.29
CA ASN A 80 -5.57 20.39 37.51
C ASN A 80 -5.15 18.98 37.88
N TYR A 81 -4.12 18.45 37.23
CA TYR A 81 -3.49 17.19 37.58
C TYR A 81 -2.08 17.45 38.11
N PHE A 82 -1.86 17.12 39.38
CA PHE A 82 -0.58 17.24 40.06
C PHE A 82 0.08 15.85 40.12
N ASP A 83 1.13 15.64 39.35
CA ASP A 83 2.00 14.46 39.44
C ASP A 83 3.07 14.72 40.50
N LEU A 84 2.96 13.99 41.62
CA LEU A 84 3.86 14.15 42.75
C LEU A 84 5.11 13.26 42.61
N PRO A 85 6.22 13.64 43.27
CA PRO A 85 7.37 12.75 43.45
C PRO A 85 7.00 11.38 44.03
N GLY A 86 7.82 10.38 43.70
CA GLY A 86 7.65 9.03 44.23
C GLY A 86 7.84 8.97 45.75
N VAL A 87 6.97 8.25 46.44
CA VAL A 87 7.11 7.91 47.86
C VAL A 87 7.75 6.55 48.01
N CYS A 88 8.36 6.26 49.16
CA CYS A 88 8.91 4.94 49.49
C CYS A 88 9.91 4.40 48.43
N SER A 89 10.69 5.29 47.79
CA SER A 89 11.78 4.94 46.86
C SER A 89 13.07 5.71 47.14
N ASP A 90 13.06 7.04 46.98
CA ASP A 90 14.14 7.93 47.40
C ASP A 90 13.71 8.67 48.65
N ASP A 91 14.47 8.45 49.71
CA ASP A 91 14.33 9.08 51.02
C ASP A 91 14.22 10.61 50.91
N ARG A 92 14.85 11.23 49.90
CA ARG A 92 14.80 12.68 49.65
C ARG A 92 13.43 13.19 49.20
N LEU A 93 12.62 12.33 48.58
CA LEU A 93 11.36 12.71 47.94
C LEU A 93 10.13 12.38 48.80
N GLU A 94 10.30 11.56 49.84
CA GLU A 94 9.23 11.16 50.75
C GLU A 94 8.60 12.38 51.46
N ASN A 95 9.41 13.16 52.20
CA ASN A 95 8.91 14.36 52.87
C ASN A 95 8.41 15.41 51.88
N TYR A 96 8.98 15.48 50.68
CA TYR A 96 8.54 16.39 49.63
C TYR A 96 7.10 16.09 49.17
N ASN A 97 6.80 14.81 48.93
CA ASN A 97 5.45 14.37 48.60
C ASN A 97 4.49 14.58 49.78
N ARG A 98 4.91 14.23 51.01
CA ARG A 98 4.11 14.36 52.23
C ARG A 98 3.64 15.81 52.43
N VAL A 99 4.54 16.78 52.37
CA VAL A 99 4.16 18.19 52.55
C VAL A 99 3.29 18.74 51.41
N ALA A 100 3.45 18.23 50.18
CA ALA A 100 2.59 18.61 49.06
C ALA A 100 1.13 18.18 49.27
N LEU A 101 0.91 17.09 50.00
CA LEU A 101 -0.40 16.60 50.44
C LEU A 101 -0.79 17.11 51.83
N GLY A 102 0.01 17.97 52.47
CA GLY A 102 -0.25 18.46 53.83
C GLY A 102 -0.11 17.41 54.93
N LEU A 103 0.63 16.34 54.68
CA LEU A 103 0.99 15.34 55.69
C LEU A 103 2.17 15.82 56.54
N GLU A 104 2.30 15.27 57.74
CA GLU A 104 3.46 15.51 58.60
C GLU A 104 4.74 14.91 57.99
N GLN A 105 5.83 15.66 58.13
CA GLN A 105 7.17 15.20 57.75
C GLN A 105 7.67 14.19 58.77
N VAL A 106 8.38 13.17 58.29
CA VAL A 106 8.98 12.12 59.12
C VAL A 106 10.46 12.41 59.29
N GLU A 107 10.95 12.25 60.53
CA GLU A 107 12.31 12.61 60.93
C GLU A 107 13.40 11.80 60.21
N ASP A 108 13.09 10.58 59.78
CA ASP A 108 14.01 9.68 59.08
C ASP A 108 14.38 10.19 57.66
N PHE A 109 13.66 11.19 57.14
CA PHE A 109 13.85 11.72 55.79
C PHE A 109 14.26 13.21 55.82
N PRO A 110 15.00 13.70 54.80
CA PRO A 110 15.36 15.12 54.73
C PRO A 110 14.14 16.03 54.83
N PHE A 111 14.20 17.03 55.72
CA PHE A 111 13.14 18.02 55.84
C PHE A 111 13.10 18.91 54.60
N VAL A 112 11.89 19.18 54.15
CA VAL A 112 11.57 20.05 53.03
C VAL A 112 10.98 21.34 53.60
N GLU A 113 11.48 22.47 53.12
CA GLU A 113 10.94 23.81 53.45
C GLU A 113 10.22 24.45 52.27
N ASN A 114 10.55 24.00 51.05
CA ASN A 114 10.09 24.60 49.81
C ASN A 114 9.72 23.53 48.78
N LEU A 115 8.67 23.81 48.01
CA LEU A 115 8.19 23.01 46.90
C LEU A 115 8.39 23.76 45.59
N ILE A 116 8.95 23.07 44.61
CA ILE A 116 9.02 23.46 43.20
C ILE A 116 7.79 22.87 42.50
N LEU A 117 7.03 23.75 41.85
CA LEU A 117 5.90 23.42 40.98
C LEU A 117 6.30 23.71 39.53
N ALA A 118 6.39 22.68 38.71
CA ALA A 118 6.67 22.77 37.28
C ALA A 118 5.36 22.73 36.48
N LYS A 119 4.99 23.87 35.89
CA LYS A 119 3.76 24.01 35.10
C LYS A 119 4.04 23.72 33.64
N TYR A 120 3.49 22.63 33.10
CA TYR A 120 3.71 22.26 31.71
C TYR A 120 2.75 22.97 30.77
N SER A 121 3.30 23.49 29.67
CA SER A 121 2.56 24.13 28.58
C SER A 121 2.46 23.19 27.37
N LYS A 122 1.59 23.53 26.40
CA LYS A 122 1.36 22.70 25.20
C LYS A 122 2.64 22.40 24.40
N ASP A 123 3.65 23.27 24.49
CA ASP A 123 4.93 23.12 23.78
C ASP A 123 5.92 22.19 24.51
N LYS A 124 5.44 21.42 25.51
CA LYS A 124 6.25 20.52 26.36
C LYS A 124 7.35 21.22 27.18
N THR A 125 7.30 22.55 27.29
CA THR A 125 8.16 23.33 28.18
C THR A 125 7.47 23.55 29.52
N SER A 126 8.25 23.53 30.61
CA SER A 126 7.76 23.77 31.96
C SER A 126 8.25 25.12 32.52
N GLU A 127 7.33 25.84 33.15
CA GLU A 127 7.65 27.01 33.97
C GLU A 127 7.74 26.57 35.43
N LYS A 128 8.92 26.70 36.05
CA LYS A 128 9.15 26.28 37.43
C LYS A 128 8.96 27.45 38.38
N GLN A 129 8.15 27.24 39.41
CA GLN A 129 7.92 28.22 40.47
C GLN A 129 8.19 27.58 41.83
N LYS A 130 8.98 28.26 42.66
CA LYS A 130 9.29 27.84 44.03
C LYS A 130 8.28 28.47 45.01
N PHE A 131 7.78 27.66 45.93
CA PHE A 131 6.86 28.05 47.01
C PHE A 131 7.41 27.54 48.34
N SER A 132 7.29 28.32 49.41
CA SER A 132 7.35 27.75 50.75
C SER A 132 6.14 26.85 51.01
N ILE A 133 6.22 25.96 52.00
CA ILE A 133 5.09 25.06 52.35
C ILE A 133 3.81 25.84 52.66
N SER A 134 3.93 26.96 53.38
CA SER A 134 2.80 27.83 53.72
C SER A 134 2.21 28.52 52.49
N GLU A 135 3.05 29.05 51.60
CA GLU A 135 2.60 29.64 50.34
C GLU A 135 1.90 28.62 49.45
N PHE A 136 2.44 27.40 49.32
CA PHE A 136 1.84 26.34 48.52
C PHE A 136 0.42 26.01 49.01
N SER A 137 0.26 25.91 50.34
CA SER A 137 -1.04 25.66 50.99
C SER A 137 -2.04 26.82 50.79
N LEU A 138 -1.56 28.07 50.77
CA LEU A 138 -2.38 29.28 50.60
C LEU A 138 -2.89 29.47 49.17
N GLN A 139 -2.22 28.90 48.16
CA GLN A 139 -2.62 28.98 46.74
C GLN A 139 -3.88 28.16 46.40
N GLN A 140 -4.58 27.61 47.40
CA GLN A 140 -5.74 26.71 47.23
C GLN A 140 -5.42 25.45 46.43
N PHE A 141 -4.16 24.99 46.44
CA PHE A 141 -3.78 23.67 45.91
C PHE A 141 -4.14 22.56 46.91
N LYS A 142 -5.40 22.53 47.34
CA LYS A 142 -5.91 21.43 48.17
C LYS A 142 -6.37 20.30 47.26
N PRO A 143 -6.01 19.04 47.55
CA PRO A 143 -6.52 17.91 46.79
C PRO A 143 -8.03 17.80 46.98
N ASP A 144 -8.76 17.81 45.87
CA ASP A 144 -10.18 17.41 45.86
C ASP A 144 -10.30 15.89 45.68
N LEU A 145 -9.32 15.30 44.99
CA LEU A 145 -9.26 13.87 44.75
C LEU A 145 -7.80 13.43 44.70
N ILE A 146 -7.51 12.29 45.32
CA ILE A 146 -6.17 11.69 45.31
C ILE A 146 -6.21 10.38 44.56
N PHE A 147 -5.39 10.25 43.52
CA PHE A 147 -5.08 8.97 42.89
C PHE A 147 -3.84 8.39 43.55
N TYR A 148 -4.02 7.33 44.33
CA TYR A 148 -2.90 6.58 44.87
C TYR A 148 -2.57 5.42 43.91
N LEU A 149 -1.56 5.62 43.07
CA LEU A 149 -1.16 4.66 42.05
C LEU A 149 -0.26 3.58 42.63
N ILE A 150 -0.65 2.34 42.37
CA ILE A 150 0.02 1.12 42.81
C ILE A 150 0.28 0.28 41.56
N ALA A 151 1.52 -0.19 41.39
CA ALA A 151 1.89 -1.15 40.36
C ALA A 151 1.96 -2.54 41.03
N PRO A 152 0.94 -3.41 40.91
CA PRO A 152 0.87 -4.63 41.71
C PRO A 152 2.00 -5.63 41.40
N ASP A 153 2.58 -5.59 40.20
CA ASP A 153 3.79 -6.34 39.82
C ASP A 153 4.99 -6.01 40.73
N LYS A 154 5.05 -4.76 41.25
CA LYS A 154 6.08 -4.29 42.18
C LYS A 154 5.76 -4.53 43.66
N GLN A 155 4.64 -5.21 43.93
CA GLN A 155 4.11 -5.53 45.25
C GLN A 155 3.72 -4.30 46.09
N PHE A 156 2.83 -4.51 47.06
CA PHE A 156 2.44 -3.51 48.06
C PHE A 156 3.11 -3.83 49.40
N LEU A 157 4.12 -3.04 49.77
CA LEU A 157 5.06 -3.33 50.85
C LEU A 157 4.62 -2.70 52.19
N SER A 158 5.35 -2.99 53.27
CA SER A 158 5.07 -2.41 54.60
C SER A 158 5.19 -0.89 54.63
N VAL A 159 6.13 -0.32 53.88
CA VAL A 159 6.31 1.14 53.76
C VAL A 159 5.10 1.80 53.09
N ASP A 160 4.54 1.18 52.04
CA ASP A 160 3.31 1.63 51.40
C ASP A 160 2.13 1.63 52.38
N CYS A 161 2.08 0.62 53.26
CA CYS A 161 1.05 0.50 54.29
C CYS A 161 1.13 1.62 55.33
N THR A 162 2.34 2.04 55.72
CA THR A 162 2.55 3.14 56.67
C THR A 162 2.15 4.46 56.02
N TYR A 163 2.69 4.76 54.84
CA TYR A 163 2.35 5.98 54.11
C TYR A 163 0.84 6.09 53.86
N LEU A 164 0.17 5.00 53.48
CA LEU A 164 -1.27 4.99 53.29
C LEU A 164 -2.05 5.34 54.55
N ARG A 165 -1.61 4.84 55.71
CA ARG A 165 -2.29 5.13 56.98
C ARG A 165 -2.28 6.62 57.24
N ASP A 166 -1.12 7.25 57.06
CA ASP A 166 -0.93 8.69 57.29
C ASP A 166 -1.74 9.50 56.27
N LEU A 167 -1.77 9.05 55.01
CA LEU A 167 -2.59 9.65 53.95
C LEU A 167 -4.07 9.65 54.30
N LEU A 168 -4.61 8.51 54.74
CA LEU A 168 -6.04 8.35 55.05
C LEU A 168 -6.47 9.06 56.34
N GLN A 169 -5.54 9.33 57.24
CA GLN A 169 -5.82 10.14 58.42
C GLN A 169 -6.09 11.61 58.07
N GLN A 170 -5.52 12.10 56.97
CA GLN A 170 -5.71 13.47 56.50
C GLN A 170 -6.72 13.60 55.36
N HIS A 171 -6.83 12.58 54.49
CA HIS A 171 -7.65 12.63 53.29
C HIS A 171 -8.56 11.41 53.15
N CYS A 172 -9.85 11.64 52.92
CA CYS A 172 -10.83 10.56 52.71
C CYS A 172 -11.16 10.30 51.23
N GLN A 173 -10.89 11.26 50.33
CA GLN A 173 -11.19 11.15 48.89
C GLN A 173 -10.00 10.55 48.13
N VAL A 174 -9.72 9.27 48.38
CA VAL A 174 -8.62 8.52 47.77
C VAL A 174 -9.15 7.38 46.90
N ILE A 175 -8.78 7.38 45.62
CA ILE A 175 -8.98 6.25 44.70
C ILE A 175 -7.67 5.50 44.54
N TYR A 176 -7.70 4.19 44.75
CA TYR A 176 -6.56 3.31 44.55
C TYR A 176 -6.51 2.89 43.07
N VAL A 177 -5.48 3.32 42.36
CA VAL A 177 -5.34 3.06 40.93
C VAL A 177 -4.31 1.96 40.73
N PHE A 178 -4.77 0.77 40.37
CA PHE A 178 -3.92 -0.38 40.08
C PHE A 178 -3.46 -0.28 38.64
N ASN A 179 -2.18 0.07 38.45
CA ASN A 179 -1.59 0.13 37.14
C ASN A 179 -1.23 -1.28 36.64
N MET A 180 -2.10 -1.84 35.81
CA MET A 180 -2.02 -3.19 35.24
C MET A 180 -1.14 -3.18 33.99
N PHE A 181 0.17 -3.02 34.17
CA PHE A 181 1.12 -3.12 33.07
C PHE A 181 0.97 -4.46 32.34
N ALA A 182 0.95 -4.42 31.00
CA ALA A 182 0.92 -5.61 30.14
C ALA A 182 2.10 -5.56 29.17
N SER A 183 2.53 -6.74 28.71
CA SER A 183 3.55 -6.82 27.65
C SER A 183 3.06 -6.10 26.38
N LYS A 184 3.92 -5.26 25.81
CA LYS A 184 3.64 -4.56 24.54
C LYS A 184 3.46 -5.52 23.36
N GLU A 185 3.99 -6.74 23.46
CA GLU A 185 4.02 -7.72 22.36
C GLU A 185 2.77 -8.61 22.33
N THR A 186 2.21 -8.96 23.49
CA THR A 186 1.05 -9.86 23.59
C THR A 186 -0.24 -9.18 24.00
N SER A 187 -0.17 -7.97 24.59
CA SER A 187 -1.31 -7.17 25.09
C SER A 187 -2.20 -7.85 26.15
N SER A 188 -2.06 -9.16 26.35
CA SER A 188 -2.97 -10.02 27.13
C SER A 188 -2.33 -10.61 28.40
N GLU A 189 -1.01 -10.56 28.53
CA GLU A 189 -0.31 -11.00 29.75
C GLU A 189 0.08 -9.79 30.61
N HIS A 190 -0.63 -9.61 31.72
CA HIS A 190 -0.27 -8.64 32.75
C HIS A 190 0.99 -9.09 33.50
N PHE A 191 1.89 -8.15 33.80
CA PHE A 191 3.08 -8.46 34.60
C PHE A 191 2.74 -8.82 36.06
N ALA A 192 1.60 -8.33 36.56
CA ALA A 192 1.13 -8.63 37.91
C ALA A 192 0.44 -10.00 37.96
N SER A 193 0.89 -10.87 38.87
CA SER A 193 0.21 -12.13 39.14
C SER A 193 -1.13 -11.91 39.86
N PRO A 194 -2.13 -12.81 39.73
CA PRO A 194 -3.36 -12.75 40.52
C PRO A 194 -3.11 -12.70 42.04
N GLN A 195 -2.04 -13.35 42.50
CA GLN A 195 -1.65 -13.33 43.92
C GLN A 195 -1.19 -11.94 44.35
N ASN A 196 -0.35 -11.26 43.56
CA ASN A 196 0.12 -9.92 43.88
C ASN A 196 -1.05 -8.92 44.00
N ILE A 197 -2.03 -9.03 43.11
CA ILE A 197 -3.25 -8.21 43.12
C ILE A 197 -4.04 -8.48 44.40
N SER A 198 -4.31 -9.75 44.70
CA SER A 198 -5.04 -10.16 45.91
C SER A 198 -4.36 -9.68 47.18
N ASP A 199 -3.04 -9.83 47.28
CA ASP A 199 -2.26 -9.39 48.43
C ASP A 199 -2.32 -7.86 48.63
N ALA A 200 -2.22 -7.09 47.54
CA ALA A 200 -2.36 -5.64 47.58
C ALA A 200 -3.77 -5.23 48.03
N VAL A 201 -4.82 -5.83 47.45
CA VAL A 201 -6.22 -5.58 47.83
C VAL A 201 -6.45 -5.89 49.31
N ASN A 202 -5.98 -7.04 49.80
CA ASN A 202 -6.17 -7.42 51.21
C ASN A 202 -5.50 -6.43 52.18
N LYS A 203 -4.27 -6.01 51.89
CA LYS A 203 -3.55 -5.02 52.70
C LYS A 203 -4.24 -3.66 52.67
N LEU A 204 -4.64 -3.19 51.49
CA LEU A 204 -5.35 -1.92 51.30
C LEU A 204 -6.67 -1.91 52.07
N THR A 205 -7.51 -2.92 51.86
CA THR A 205 -8.80 -3.05 52.53
C THR A 205 -8.64 -3.07 54.04
N LYS A 206 -7.65 -3.79 54.56
CA LYS A 206 -7.37 -3.82 56.00
C LYS A 206 -7.03 -2.42 56.54
N ILE A 207 -6.17 -1.67 55.85
CA ILE A 207 -5.76 -0.33 56.28
C ILE A 207 -6.91 0.66 56.16
N HIS A 208 -7.57 0.71 55.00
CA HIS A 208 -8.72 1.57 54.74
C HIS A 208 -9.82 1.39 55.77
N THR A 209 -10.21 0.13 56.01
CA THR A 209 -11.21 -0.23 57.03
C THR A 209 -10.77 0.18 58.44
N SER A 210 -9.47 0.08 58.74
CA SER A 210 -8.93 0.43 60.06
C SER A 210 -8.92 1.94 60.34
N VAL A 211 -8.78 2.76 59.30
CA VAL A 211 -8.69 4.23 59.42
C VAL A 211 -10.06 4.88 59.21
N LEU A 212 -10.80 4.52 58.15
CA LEU A 212 -12.07 5.14 57.77
C LEU A 212 -13.31 4.36 58.24
N GLY A 213 -13.12 3.20 58.88
CA GLY A 213 -14.19 2.38 59.43
C GLY A 213 -14.78 1.36 58.46
N LYS A 214 -15.53 0.39 59.00
CA LYS A 214 -16.09 -0.76 58.25
C LYS A 214 -17.16 -0.42 57.21
N THR A 215 -17.79 0.74 57.35
CA THR A 215 -18.82 1.20 56.42
C THR A 215 -18.23 1.87 55.17
N SER A 216 -16.94 2.24 55.21
CA SER A 216 -16.24 2.82 54.06
C SER A 216 -15.48 1.72 53.32
N GLN A 217 -15.82 1.52 52.04
CA GLN A 217 -15.16 0.53 51.19
C GLN A 217 -14.10 1.23 50.32
N PRO A 218 -12.90 0.64 50.16
CA PRO A 218 -11.89 1.20 49.29
C PRO A 218 -12.35 1.17 47.83
N VAL A 219 -12.18 2.29 47.11
CA VAL A 219 -12.44 2.37 45.68
C VAL A 219 -11.16 2.00 44.93
N ILE A 220 -11.15 0.82 44.32
CA ILE A 220 -10.00 0.29 43.58
C ILE A 220 -10.37 0.23 42.10
N VAL A 221 -9.58 0.88 41.25
CA VAL A 221 -9.77 0.88 39.80
C VAL A 221 -8.53 0.33 39.13
N GLN A 222 -8.71 -0.63 38.23
CA GLN A 222 -7.64 -1.17 37.42
C GLN A 222 -7.49 -0.36 36.14
N VAL A 223 -6.28 0.11 35.86
CA VAL A 223 -5.97 0.94 34.69
C VAL A 223 -4.70 0.41 34.07
N ASN A 224 -4.62 0.36 32.74
CA ASN A 224 -3.33 0.24 32.08
C ASN A 224 -2.91 1.62 31.59
N CYS A 225 -1.93 2.24 32.24
CA CYS A 225 -1.55 3.62 31.93
C CYS A 225 -0.92 3.77 30.53
N TRP A 226 -0.42 2.69 29.92
CA TRP A 226 0.08 2.71 28.54
C TRP A 226 -1.01 2.57 27.50
N THR A 227 -1.99 1.70 27.72
CA THR A 227 -3.07 1.49 26.76
C THR A 227 -4.23 2.43 27.00
N GLY A 228 -4.38 3.01 28.19
CA GLY A 228 -5.51 3.81 28.62
C GLY A 228 -6.78 3.01 28.96
N GLU A 229 -6.69 1.67 28.96
CA GLU A 229 -7.75 0.80 29.48
C GLU A 229 -8.05 1.13 30.95
N GLY A 230 -9.33 1.10 31.34
CA GLY A 230 -9.77 1.42 32.71
C GLY A 230 -9.90 2.91 33.03
N ILE A 231 -9.42 3.84 32.18
CA ILE A 231 -9.53 5.29 32.45
C ILE A 231 -10.99 5.77 32.52
N SER A 232 -11.88 5.22 31.70
CA SER A 232 -13.31 5.57 31.75
C SER A 232 -13.93 5.18 33.10
N GLU A 233 -13.57 4.03 33.66
CA GLU A 233 -13.99 3.64 35.01
C GLU A 233 -13.36 4.55 36.07
N LEU A 234 -12.08 4.89 35.94
CA LEU A 234 -11.41 5.82 36.85
C LEU A 234 -12.14 7.17 36.91
N ILE A 235 -12.51 7.70 35.75
CA ILE A 235 -13.27 8.95 35.64
C ILE A 235 -14.67 8.81 36.26
N ALA A 236 -15.37 7.69 36.02
CA ALA A 236 -16.67 7.42 36.63
C ALA A 236 -16.62 7.39 38.15
N ARG A 237 -15.68 6.62 38.72
CA ARG A 237 -15.46 6.55 40.17
C ARG A 237 -15.02 7.88 40.77
N SER A 238 -14.27 8.68 40.00
CA SER A 238 -13.90 10.05 40.40
C SER A 238 -15.13 10.94 40.56
N GLY A 239 -16.08 10.87 39.61
CA GLY A 239 -17.37 11.56 39.69
C GLY A 239 -18.18 11.14 40.91
N GLU A 240 -18.34 9.84 41.13
CA GLU A 240 -19.07 9.27 42.28
C GLU A 240 -18.47 9.74 43.62
N MET A 241 -17.14 9.73 43.76
CA MET A 241 -16.46 10.11 45.00
C MET A 241 -16.53 11.61 45.32
N LEU A 242 -16.64 12.47 44.30
CA LEU A 242 -16.74 13.92 44.46
C LEU A 242 -18.18 14.40 44.69
N GLY A 243 -19.19 13.57 44.41
CA GLY A 243 -20.60 13.93 44.56
C GLY A 243 -21.11 14.92 43.50
N SER A 244 -22.34 15.41 43.68
CA SER A 244 -23.11 16.03 42.60
C SER A 244 -22.58 17.36 42.06
N GLU A 245 -21.93 18.20 42.87
CA GLU A 245 -21.49 19.53 42.40
C GLU A 245 -20.17 19.46 41.63
N LYS A 246 -19.12 18.84 42.23
CA LYS A 246 -17.80 18.69 41.59
C LYS A 246 -17.71 17.48 40.63
N GLY A 247 -18.50 16.43 40.88
CA GLY A 247 -18.54 15.23 40.06
C GLY A 247 -19.29 15.40 38.73
N ARG A 248 -20.14 16.43 38.60
CA ARG A 248 -20.89 16.73 37.37
C ARG A 248 -19.99 16.87 36.14
N LEU A 249 -18.79 17.42 36.31
CA LEU A 249 -17.80 17.51 35.23
C LEU A 249 -17.51 16.12 34.64
N PHE A 250 -17.26 15.13 35.49
CA PHE A 250 -16.95 13.76 35.07
C PHE A 250 -18.17 13.05 34.47
N GLU A 251 -19.36 13.25 35.01
CA GLU A 251 -20.61 12.73 34.42
C GLU A 251 -20.79 13.23 32.98
N GLU A 252 -20.59 14.52 32.75
CA GLU A 252 -20.72 15.10 31.41
C GLU A 252 -19.60 14.65 30.47
N LEU A 253 -18.38 14.43 30.96
CA LEU A 253 -17.28 13.86 30.18
C LEU A 253 -17.58 12.42 29.76
N ILE A 254 -18.07 11.58 30.66
CA ILE A 254 -18.44 10.18 30.38
C ILE A 254 -19.55 10.14 29.35
N ARG A 255 -20.62 10.92 29.54
CA ARG A 255 -21.72 11.00 28.58
C ARG A 255 -21.23 11.40 27.19
N TYR A 256 -20.38 12.43 27.12
CA TYR A 256 -19.83 12.89 25.85
C TYR A 256 -18.96 11.81 25.18
N GLN A 257 -18.14 11.09 25.95
CA GLN A 257 -17.35 9.97 25.44
C GLN A 257 -18.24 8.84 24.93
N SER A 258 -19.27 8.42 25.68
CA SER A 258 -20.19 7.36 25.26
C SER A 258 -20.94 7.73 23.99
N GLU A 259 -21.31 9.01 23.81
CA GLU A 259 -22.01 9.50 22.62
C GLU A 259 -21.09 9.63 21.40
N LYS A 260 -19.82 10.03 21.57
CA LYS A 260 -18.93 10.41 20.45
C LYS A 260 -17.87 9.38 20.08
N THR A 261 -17.50 8.49 21.00
CA THR A 261 -16.45 7.48 20.73
C THR A 261 -16.81 6.56 19.56
N PRO A 262 -18.04 6.00 19.48
CA PRO A 262 -18.36 5.06 18.40
C PRO A 262 -18.23 5.67 17.01
N ASP A 263 -18.78 6.87 16.80
CA ASP A 263 -18.71 7.56 15.51
C ASP A 263 -17.27 7.96 15.16
N LYS A 264 -16.50 8.47 16.13
CA LYS A 264 -15.07 8.81 15.92
C LYS A 264 -14.24 7.57 15.56
N TYR A 265 -14.52 6.44 16.19
CA TYR A 265 -13.83 5.18 15.90
C TYR A 265 -14.16 4.67 14.49
N VAL A 266 -15.44 4.67 14.11
CA VAL A 266 -15.87 4.33 12.74
C VAL A 266 -15.19 5.23 11.71
N CYS A 267 -15.15 6.54 11.95
CA CYS A 267 -14.46 7.49 11.06
C CYS A 267 -12.98 7.13 10.88
N GLN A 268 -12.24 6.85 11.96
CA GLN A 268 -10.83 6.49 11.86
C GLN A 268 -10.61 5.16 11.14
N VAL A 269 -11.44 4.14 11.41
CA VAL A 269 -11.39 2.86 10.69
C VAL A 269 -11.63 3.07 9.19
N LYS A 270 -12.66 3.84 8.83
CA LYS A 270 -12.98 4.19 7.45
C LYS A 270 -11.83 4.92 6.77
N GLU A 271 -11.25 5.92 7.41
CA GLU A 271 -10.10 6.68 6.89
C GLU A 271 -8.90 5.78 6.60
N GLU A 272 -8.59 4.85 7.49
CA GLU A 272 -7.49 3.89 7.31
C GLU A 272 -7.78 2.91 6.16
N ILE A 273 -9.02 2.43 6.02
CA ILE A 273 -9.41 1.64 4.84
C ILE A 273 -9.25 2.48 3.57
N LEU A 274 -9.69 3.74 3.56
CA LEU A 274 -9.52 4.60 2.38
C LEU A 274 -8.04 4.79 1.99
N ARG A 275 -7.11 4.80 2.96
CA ARG A 275 -5.67 4.88 2.68
C ARG A 275 -5.17 3.65 1.92
N ILE A 276 -5.54 2.43 2.32
CA ILE A 276 -5.12 1.24 1.58
C ILE A 276 -5.79 1.15 0.21
N LEU A 277 -7.06 1.58 0.09
CA LEU A 277 -7.73 1.70 -1.22
C LEU A 277 -6.97 2.65 -2.16
N ALA A 278 -6.52 3.79 -1.63
CA ALA A 278 -5.75 4.77 -2.38
C ALA A 278 -4.36 4.24 -2.76
N HIS A 279 -3.70 3.52 -1.85
CA HIS A 279 -2.43 2.85 -2.10
C HIS A 279 -2.54 1.84 -3.25
N ALA A 280 -3.49 0.90 -3.15
CA ALA A 280 -3.70 -0.15 -4.14
C ALA A 280 -4.09 0.42 -5.52
N ALA A 281 -4.89 1.49 -5.56
CA ALA A 281 -5.25 2.18 -6.80
C ALA A 281 -4.05 2.78 -7.55
N CYS A 282 -2.99 3.14 -6.81
CA CYS A 282 -1.75 3.70 -7.34
C CYS A 282 -0.68 2.65 -7.68
N GLN A 283 -0.99 1.37 -7.52
CA GLN A 283 -0.15 0.29 -8.00
C GLN A 283 -0.44 -0.03 -9.47
N LYS A 284 0.52 -0.68 -10.13
CA LYS A 284 0.43 -1.20 -11.49
C LYS A 284 1.19 -2.52 -11.59
N PRO A 285 0.89 -3.38 -12.57
CA PRO A 285 1.72 -4.56 -12.80
C PRO A 285 3.16 -4.15 -13.12
N ASP A 286 4.13 -4.93 -12.66
CA ASP A 286 5.56 -4.66 -12.85
C ASP A 286 6.21 -5.55 -13.92
N GLY A 287 5.42 -6.42 -14.57
CA GLY A 287 5.88 -7.33 -15.61
C GLY A 287 6.71 -8.51 -15.12
N THR A 288 6.93 -8.64 -13.81
CA THR A 288 7.64 -9.77 -13.22
C THR A 288 6.66 -10.90 -12.92
N SER A 289 7.17 -12.10 -12.61
CA SER A 289 6.33 -13.19 -12.10
C SER A 289 5.61 -12.85 -10.78
N ARG A 290 5.98 -11.72 -10.15
CA ARG A 290 5.46 -11.20 -8.89
C ARG A 290 4.45 -10.05 -9.08
N SER A 291 4.04 -9.75 -10.32
CA SER A 291 3.19 -8.59 -10.62
C SER A 291 1.83 -8.55 -9.91
N GLY A 292 1.41 -9.67 -9.27
CA GLY A 292 0.22 -9.73 -8.43
C GLY A 292 0.50 -9.91 -6.94
N GLU A 293 1.75 -10.06 -6.51
CA GLU A 293 2.10 -10.22 -5.10
C GLU A 293 1.75 -8.96 -4.31
N THR A 294 2.00 -7.76 -4.84
CA THR A 294 1.71 -6.48 -4.15
C THR A 294 0.23 -6.26 -3.89
N LEU A 295 -0.63 -6.49 -4.87
CA LEU A 295 -2.08 -6.34 -4.70
C LEU A 295 -2.67 -7.44 -3.81
N LEU A 296 -2.10 -8.66 -3.84
CA LEU A 296 -2.45 -9.74 -2.92
C LEU A 296 -2.02 -9.45 -1.48
N GLU A 297 -0.83 -8.86 -1.31
CA GLU A 297 -0.33 -8.39 -0.01
C GLU A 297 -1.29 -7.36 0.59
N ASP A 298 -1.76 -6.39 -0.21
CA ASP A 298 -2.75 -5.42 0.26
C ASP A 298 -4.08 -6.08 0.67
N CYS A 299 -4.55 -7.09 -0.06
CA CYS A 299 -5.73 -7.86 0.33
C CYS A 299 -5.51 -8.59 1.68
N GLN A 300 -4.33 -9.17 1.89
CA GLN A 300 -3.98 -9.86 3.13
C GLN A 300 -3.88 -8.87 4.31
N ILE A 301 -3.20 -7.75 4.12
CA ILE A 301 -3.06 -6.69 5.13
C ILE A 301 -4.44 -6.15 5.52
N LEU A 302 -5.33 -5.91 4.55
CA LEU A 302 -6.71 -5.50 4.80
C LEU A 302 -7.51 -6.56 5.55
N TRP A 303 -7.37 -7.84 5.19
CA TRP A 303 -8.03 -8.93 5.88
C TRP A 303 -7.64 -9.00 7.35
N GLU A 304 -6.34 -8.95 7.64
CA GLU A 304 -5.81 -8.98 9.00
C GLU A 304 -6.29 -7.79 9.82
N PHE A 305 -6.26 -6.59 9.23
CA PHE A 305 -6.77 -5.38 9.86
C PHE A 305 -8.24 -5.53 10.28
N ILE A 306 -9.14 -5.85 9.35
CA ILE A 306 -10.57 -5.99 9.65
C ILE A 306 -10.83 -7.17 10.59
N SER A 307 -10.14 -8.30 10.42
CA SER A 307 -10.30 -9.47 11.31
C SER A 307 -9.86 -9.17 12.74
N SER A 308 -8.82 -8.35 12.91
CA SER A 308 -8.37 -7.88 14.23
C SER A 308 -9.40 -6.96 14.89
N LEU A 309 -10.05 -6.07 14.12
CA LEU A 309 -11.13 -5.21 14.63
C LEU A 309 -12.33 -6.03 15.12
N LEU A 310 -12.64 -7.13 14.44
CA LEU A 310 -13.77 -8.00 14.77
C LEU A 310 -13.44 -9.05 15.84
N SER A 311 -12.24 -9.01 16.44
CA SER A 311 -11.74 -10.02 17.39
C SER A 311 -11.81 -11.46 16.85
N LYS A 312 -11.79 -11.63 15.53
CA LYS A 312 -11.90 -12.95 14.88
C LYS A 312 -10.54 -13.64 14.71
N HIS A 313 -9.42 -12.94 14.88
CA HIS A 313 -8.02 -13.45 14.78
C HIS A 313 -7.88 -14.72 13.91
N GLN A 314 -8.34 -14.64 12.66
CA GLN A 314 -8.41 -15.77 11.75
C GLN A 314 -7.62 -15.45 10.49
N GLU A 315 -6.71 -16.36 10.12
CA GLU A 315 -6.09 -16.33 8.81
C GLU A 315 -7.16 -16.39 7.71
N MET A 316 -6.90 -15.75 6.57
CA MET A 316 -7.83 -15.78 5.45
C MET A 316 -8.04 -17.24 5.00
N PRO A 317 -9.29 -17.75 5.00
CA PRO A 317 -9.55 -19.12 4.58
C PRO A 317 -9.08 -19.36 3.15
N SER A 318 -8.56 -20.55 2.88
CA SER A 318 -7.95 -20.90 1.59
C SER A 318 -8.91 -20.70 0.41
N PHE A 319 -10.20 -20.95 0.58
CA PHE A 319 -11.22 -20.71 -0.45
C PHE A 319 -11.43 -19.21 -0.74
N VAL A 320 -11.38 -18.34 0.27
CA VAL A 320 -11.43 -16.88 0.08
C VAL A 320 -10.18 -16.43 -0.67
N GLN A 321 -9.00 -16.92 -0.24
CA GLN A 321 -7.74 -16.61 -0.88
C GLN A 321 -7.74 -16.99 -2.37
N GLN A 322 -8.35 -18.12 -2.74
CA GLN A 322 -8.49 -18.53 -4.13
C GLN A 322 -9.38 -17.58 -4.95
N VAL A 323 -10.54 -17.17 -4.42
CA VAL A 323 -11.44 -16.20 -5.08
C VAL A 323 -10.72 -14.86 -5.30
N ILE A 324 -10.05 -14.35 -4.26
CA ILE A 324 -9.30 -13.09 -4.35
C ILE A 324 -8.14 -13.20 -5.33
N LYS A 325 -7.40 -14.32 -5.32
CA LYS A 325 -6.30 -14.56 -6.25
C LYS A 325 -6.78 -14.61 -7.71
N ALA A 326 -7.90 -15.27 -7.98
CA ALA A 326 -8.51 -15.27 -9.31
C ALA A 326 -8.90 -13.86 -9.76
N GLN A 327 -9.49 -13.05 -8.87
CA GLN A 327 -9.87 -11.68 -9.19
C GLN A 327 -8.65 -10.78 -9.41
N VAL A 328 -7.60 -10.90 -8.60
CA VAL A 328 -6.35 -10.15 -8.78
C VAL A 328 -5.73 -10.42 -10.15
N TYR A 329 -5.65 -11.69 -10.58
CA TYR A 329 -5.11 -12.00 -11.91
C TYR A 329 -6.00 -11.47 -13.05
N THR A 330 -7.31 -11.46 -12.86
CA THR A 330 -8.24 -10.83 -13.80
C THR A 330 -7.96 -9.34 -13.95
N ILE A 331 -7.74 -8.63 -12.83
CA ILE A 331 -7.37 -7.22 -12.82
C ILE A 331 -6.00 -7.03 -13.49
N ILE A 332 -4.97 -7.81 -13.15
CA ILE A 332 -3.64 -7.67 -13.77
C ILE A 332 -3.70 -7.81 -15.29
N SER A 333 -4.45 -8.81 -15.77
CA SER A 333 -4.65 -9.03 -17.21
C SER A 333 -5.33 -7.82 -17.88
N GLN A 334 -6.35 -7.23 -17.24
CA GLN A 334 -7.04 -6.04 -17.76
C GLN A 334 -6.14 -4.79 -17.88
N TYR A 335 -5.14 -4.66 -17.00
CA TYR A 335 -4.24 -3.49 -16.95
C TYR A 335 -2.86 -3.78 -17.56
N THR A 336 -2.75 -4.88 -18.31
CA THR A 336 -1.55 -5.25 -19.08
C THR A 336 -1.88 -5.22 -20.56
N GLU A 337 -1.24 -4.32 -21.30
CA GLU A 337 -1.43 -4.17 -22.74
C GLU A 337 -0.20 -4.71 -23.48
N HIS A 338 -0.40 -5.73 -24.31
CA HIS A 338 0.66 -6.31 -25.13
C HIS A 338 0.68 -5.68 -26.52
N GLN A 339 1.84 -5.19 -26.93
CA GLN A 339 2.07 -4.61 -28.26
C GLN A 339 2.74 -5.64 -29.15
N TYR A 340 2.11 -5.92 -30.30
CA TYR A 340 2.60 -6.89 -31.27
C TYR A 340 2.94 -6.20 -32.60
N GLU A 341 4.08 -6.55 -33.18
CA GLU A 341 4.44 -6.20 -34.56
C GLU A 341 4.35 -7.42 -35.46
N LYS A 342 3.96 -7.20 -36.71
CA LYS A 342 3.95 -8.25 -37.72
C LYS A 342 5.38 -8.59 -38.13
N VAL A 343 5.70 -9.89 -38.17
CA VAL A 343 6.99 -10.35 -38.66
C VAL A 343 6.99 -10.30 -40.19
N THR A 344 7.95 -9.58 -40.75
CA THR A 344 8.21 -9.56 -42.20
C THR A 344 9.45 -10.39 -42.50
N ARG A 345 9.39 -11.17 -43.57
CA ARG A 345 10.53 -11.93 -44.08
C ARG A 345 10.95 -11.38 -45.42
N GLN A 346 12.25 -11.17 -45.60
CA GLN A 346 12.80 -10.84 -46.90
C GLN A 346 12.86 -12.11 -47.76
N MET A 347 12.13 -12.10 -48.86
CA MET A 347 12.10 -13.16 -49.86
C MET A 347 12.95 -12.77 -51.05
N SER A 348 13.44 -13.76 -51.79
CA SER A 348 14.20 -13.51 -53.03
C SER A 348 13.94 -14.58 -54.07
N LYS A 349 13.90 -14.18 -55.34
CA LYS A 349 13.74 -15.10 -56.47
C LYS A 349 14.67 -14.71 -57.62
N PRO A 350 15.49 -15.64 -58.13
CA PRO A 350 16.31 -15.39 -59.31
C PRO A 350 15.42 -15.35 -60.56
N ILE A 351 15.62 -14.33 -61.39
CA ILE A 351 14.93 -14.15 -62.66
C ILE A 351 15.89 -14.44 -63.81
N TYR A 352 15.45 -15.28 -64.73
CA TYR A 352 16.19 -15.66 -65.93
C TYR A 352 15.53 -15.05 -67.18
N LYS A 353 16.35 -14.64 -68.14
CA LYS A 353 15.90 -14.13 -69.44
C LYS A 353 16.27 -15.11 -70.55
N SER A 354 15.38 -15.25 -71.51
CA SER A 354 15.59 -16.10 -72.69
C SER A 354 16.42 -15.34 -73.73
N VAL A 355 17.60 -15.86 -74.08
CA VAL A 355 18.54 -15.24 -75.03
C VAL A 355 18.74 -16.17 -76.24
N PRO A 356 18.64 -15.66 -77.49
CA PRO A 356 18.74 -16.49 -78.69
C PRO A 356 20.16 -17.03 -78.88
N VAL A 357 20.26 -18.30 -79.28
CA VAL A 357 21.49 -18.99 -79.63
C VAL A 357 21.52 -19.22 -81.15
N PHE A 358 22.66 -19.04 -81.79
CA PHE A 358 22.83 -19.22 -83.23
C PHE A 358 23.89 -20.30 -83.50
N LYS A 359 23.62 -21.19 -84.47
CA LYS A 359 24.59 -22.17 -84.98
C LYS A 359 25.04 -21.80 -86.39
N THR A 360 26.27 -22.17 -86.73
CA THR A 360 26.81 -21.97 -88.08
C THR A 360 26.60 -23.22 -88.92
N VAL A 361 26.03 -23.07 -90.12
CA VAL A 361 25.80 -24.17 -91.07
C VAL A 361 26.50 -23.85 -92.38
N TYR A 362 27.02 -24.88 -93.05
CA TYR A 362 27.77 -24.79 -94.29
C TYR A 362 26.97 -25.39 -95.45
N GLU A 363 26.91 -24.70 -96.58
CA GLU A 363 26.17 -25.12 -97.77
C GLU A 363 27.07 -25.00 -99.01
N GLU A 364 26.98 -25.96 -99.95
CA GLU A 364 27.66 -25.89 -101.24
C GLU A 364 26.78 -25.21 -102.28
N VAL A 365 27.32 -24.21 -102.97
CA VAL A 365 26.64 -23.43 -104.01
C VAL A 365 27.49 -23.37 -105.28
N PRO A 366 26.90 -23.29 -106.48
CA PRO A 366 27.66 -23.17 -107.73
C PRO A 366 28.55 -21.91 -107.76
N ASP A 367 29.82 -22.09 -108.12
CA ASP A 367 30.79 -21.05 -108.36
C ASP A 367 30.72 -20.60 -109.82
N TYR A 368 29.82 -19.66 -110.07
CA TYR A 368 29.57 -19.07 -111.39
C TYR A 368 30.81 -18.42 -112.03
N ASN A 369 31.91 -18.23 -111.29
CA ASN A 369 33.16 -17.71 -111.82
C ASN A 369 34.07 -18.78 -112.46
N ARG A 370 33.74 -20.08 -112.34
CA ARG A 370 34.52 -21.19 -112.92
C ARG A 370 33.66 -22.06 -113.85
N PRO A 371 33.37 -21.60 -115.08
CA PRO A 371 32.61 -22.38 -116.07
C PRO A 371 33.41 -23.54 -116.65
N ILE A 372 32.75 -24.66 -116.93
CA ILE A 372 33.28 -25.84 -117.63
C ILE A 372 32.99 -25.67 -119.13
N GLN A 373 34.01 -25.64 -120.00
CA GLN A 373 33.86 -25.39 -121.46
C GLN A 373 34.33 -26.56 -122.33
N VAL A 374 33.65 -26.82 -123.45
CA VAL A 374 33.92 -27.96 -124.37
C VAL A 374 33.94 -27.49 -125.84
N PRO A 375 34.87 -27.97 -126.71
CA PRO A 375 35.01 -27.49 -128.10
C PRO A 375 33.96 -28.04 -129.09
N ARG A 376 33.52 -27.20 -130.03
CA ARG A 376 32.56 -27.49 -131.12
C ARG A 376 33.04 -26.90 -132.46
N PHE A 377 33.03 -27.70 -133.52
CA PHE A 377 33.52 -27.30 -134.86
C PHE A 377 32.38 -26.76 -135.73
N ILE A 378 32.55 -25.59 -136.34
CA ILE A 378 31.58 -24.98 -137.26
C ILE A 378 32.24 -24.48 -138.55
N ASN A 379 31.53 -24.60 -139.67
CA ASN A 379 31.98 -24.14 -140.98
C ASN A 379 31.54 -22.70 -141.24
N LYS A 380 32.49 -21.75 -141.31
CA LYS A 380 32.21 -20.35 -141.63
C LYS A 380 32.53 -20.04 -143.09
N SER A 381 31.55 -19.51 -143.83
CA SER A 381 31.78 -18.90 -145.14
C SER A 381 32.36 -17.50 -144.95
N THR A 382 33.22 -17.06 -145.86
CA THR A 382 33.71 -15.68 -145.89
C THR A 382 33.09 -14.93 -147.06
N SER A 383 32.61 -13.72 -146.80
CA SER A 383 32.07 -12.82 -147.83
C SER A 383 33.18 -12.14 -148.65
N ASN A 384 34.44 -12.21 -148.20
CA ASN A 384 35.56 -11.56 -148.88
C ASN A 384 35.97 -12.37 -150.14
N PRO A 385 35.85 -11.79 -151.35
CA PRO A 385 36.05 -12.50 -152.61
C PRO A 385 37.48 -13.04 -152.80
N PHE A 386 38.50 -12.32 -152.34
CA PHE A 386 39.90 -12.77 -152.40
C PHE A 386 40.16 -13.94 -151.44
N LYS A 387 39.58 -13.92 -150.23
CA LYS A 387 39.65 -15.07 -149.31
C LYS A 387 38.82 -16.25 -149.81
N LYS A 388 37.73 -16.00 -150.55
CA LYS A 388 36.96 -17.04 -151.24
C LYS A 388 37.80 -17.76 -152.29
N MET A 389 38.51 -17.02 -153.16
CA MET A 389 39.45 -17.64 -154.12
C MET A 389 40.56 -18.43 -153.39
N LYS A 390 41.13 -17.87 -152.31
CA LYS A 390 42.16 -18.57 -151.52
C LYS A 390 41.63 -19.84 -150.84
N ASN A 391 40.39 -19.81 -150.36
CA ASN A 391 39.74 -20.98 -149.74
C ASN A 391 39.36 -22.04 -150.78
N ILE A 392 38.87 -21.65 -151.97
CA ILE A 392 38.63 -22.58 -153.08
C ILE A 392 39.94 -23.26 -153.50
N ALA A 393 41.02 -22.49 -153.67
CA ALA A 393 42.32 -23.03 -154.06
C ALA A 393 42.92 -24.00 -153.03
N LYS A 394 42.65 -23.80 -151.73
CA LYS A 394 43.26 -24.61 -150.65
C LYS A 394 42.39 -25.74 -150.10
N TYR A 395 41.07 -25.57 -150.12
CA TYR A 395 40.13 -26.47 -149.45
C TYR A 395 39.02 -26.99 -150.38
N GLY A 396 39.09 -26.70 -151.68
CA GLY A 396 38.07 -27.08 -152.67
C GLY A 396 36.69 -26.46 -152.45
N SER A 397 36.52 -25.62 -151.41
CA SER A 397 35.24 -25.01 -151.03
C SER A 397 35.42 -23.56 -150.58
N THR A 398 34.34 -22.79 -150.62
CA THR A 398 34.34 -21.39 -150.16
C THR A 398 34.31 -21.24 -148.63
N LYS A 399 34.27 -22.34 -147.86
CA LYS A 399 34.09 -22.37 -146.40
C LYS A 399 35.36 -22.89 -145.68
N LYS A 400 35.62 -22.36 -144.47
CA LYS A 400 36.72 -22.79 -143.58
C LYS A 400 36.14 -23.27 -142.23
N GLU A 401 36.61 -24.41 -141.75
CA GLU A 401 36.24 -24.96 -140.44
C GLU A 401 36.92 -24.20 -139.29
N THR A 402 36.18 -23.87 -138.23
CA THR A 402 36.66 -23.10 -137.05
C THR A 402 36.08 -23.70 -135.75
N VAL A 403 36.87 -23.72 -134.67
CA VAL A 403 36.47 -24.23 -133.35
C VAL A 403 35.89 -23.09 -132.48
N VAL A 404 34.79 -23.35 -131.78
CA VAL A 404 34.20 -22.48 -130.73
C VAL A 404 33.94 -23.31 -129.47
N TYR A 405 34.01 -22.71 -128.28
CA TYR A 405 33.79 -23.40 -126.99
C TYR A 405 32.40 -23.07 -126.41
N GLU A 406 31.69 -24.09 -125.90
CA GLU A 406 30.37 -23.99 -125.27
C GLU A 406 30.47 -24.34 -123.78
N THR A 407 29.86 -23.53 -122.90
CA THR A 407 29.87 -23.75 -121.44
C THR A 407 28.77 -24.76 -121.06
N VAL A 408 29.14 -25.83 -120.35
CA VAL A 408 28.22 -26.94 -119.97
C VAL A 408 27.95 -27.05 -118.46
N GLY A 409 28.57 -26.22 -117.61
CA GLY A 409 28.33 -26.22 -116.16
C GLY A 409 29.29 -25.32 -115.37
N TYR A 410 29.21 -25.35 -114.04
CA TYR A 410 30.08 -24.63 -113.09
C TYR A 410 30.52 -25.57 -111.94
N TYR A 411 31.71 -25.35 -111.37
CA TYR A 411 32.15 -26.03 -110.15
C TYR A 411 31.43 -25.49 -108.91
N ASN A 412 31.36 -26.22 -107.78
CA ASN A 412 30.75 -25.74 -106.53
C ASN A 412 31.77 -25.09 -105.56
N LYS A 413 31.30 -24.24 -104.63
CA LYS A 413 32.04 -23.69 -103.48
C LYS A 413 31.21 -23.75 -102.19
N THR A 414 31.85 -23.87 -101.04
CA THR A 414 31.17 -23.87 -99.72
C THR A 414 31.05 -22.47 -99.14
N VAL A 415 29.88 -22.11 -98.61
CA VAL A 415 29.62 -20.86 -97.87
C VAL A 415 29.03 -21.17 -96.50
N SER A 416 29.29 -20.31 -95.49
CA SER A 416 28.73 -20.45 -94.15
C SER A 416 27.67 -19.38 -93.86
N ARG A 417 26.62 -19.75 -93.10
CA ARG A 417 25.62 -18.81 -92.56
C ARG A 417 25.26 -19.16 -91.13
N GLN A 418 24.94 -18.16 -90.31
CA GLN A 418 24.38 -18.38 -88.98
C GLN A 418 22.86 -18.53 -89.06
N VAL A 419 22.34 -19.57 -88.41
CA VAL A 419 20.91 -19.84 -88.29
C VAL A 419 20.54 -19.95 -86.82
N HIS A 420 19.37 -19.43 -86.47
CA HIS A 420 18.84 -19.48 -85.12
C HIS A 420 18.66 -20.94 -84.66
N ASP A 421 19.24 -21.28 -83.51
CA ASP A 421 19.32 -22.63 -82.94
C ASP A 421 18.61 -22.74 -81.59
N GLY A 422 17.66 -21.84 -81.33
CA GLY A 422 16.82 -21.84 -80.13
C GLY A 422 17.21 -20.75 -79.14
N TYR A 423 16.77 -20.91 -77.89
CA TYR A 423 17.03 -19.97 -76.81
C TYR A 423 17.70 -20.68 -75.63
N ARG A 424 18.54 -19.97 -74.88
CA ARG A 424 19.03 -20.39 -73.58
C ARG A 424 18.59 -19.42 -72.50
N GLU A 425 18.34 -19.94 -71.31
CA GLU A 425 18.08 -19.09 -70.14
C GLU A 425 19.40 -18.58 -69.58
N GLU A 426 19.53 -17.26 -69.47
CA GLU A 426 20.63 -16.60 -68.79
C GLU A 426 20.11 -15.86 -67.55
N TYR A 427 20.85 -15.94 -66.45
CA TYR A 427 20.55 -15.18 -65.24
C TYR A 427 20.50 -13.68 -65.56
N SER A 428 19.45 -13.01 -65.09
CA SER A 428 19.27 -11.57 -65.26
C SER A 428 19.61 -10.82 -63.97
N HIS A 429 18.81 -11.03 -62.92
CA HIS A 429 18.96 -10.43 -61.60
C HIS A 429 18.14 -11.22 -60.57
N THR A 430 18.28 -10.86 -59.29
CA THR A 430 17.45 -11.38 -58.20
C THR A 430 16.50 -10.29 -57.75
N GLU A 431 15.20 -10.58 -57.73
CA GLU A 431 14.20 -9.69 -57.13
C GLU A 431 14.11 -9.96 -55.62
N TYR A 432 13.99 -8.89 -54.84
CA TYR A 432 13.79 -8.94 -53.39
C TYR A 432 12.47 -8.24 -53.04
N TRP A 433 11.68 -8.85 -52.17
CA TRP A 433 10.49 -8.23 -51.60
C TRP A 433 10.31 -8.65 -50.13
N GLN A 434 9.50 -7.91 -49.40
CA GLN A 434 9.11 -8.25 -48.04
C GLN A 434 7.72 -8.86 -48.07
N GLU A 435 7.55 -9.97 -47.37
CA GLU A 435 6.26 -10.64 -47.22
C GLU A 435 5.94 -10.78 -45.73
N GLU A 436 4.70 -10.45 -45.34
CA GLU A 436 4.22 -10.67 -43.97
C GLU A 436 4.05 -12.18 -43.76
N THR A 437 4.69 -12.76 -42.74
CA THR A 437 4.65 -14.21 -42.51
C THR A 437 3.34 -14.69 -41.86
N GLY A 438 2.48 -13.75 -41.45
CA GLY A 438 1.31 -14.02 -40.61
C GLY A 438 1.63 -14.19 -39.12
N GLU A 439 2.91 -14.23 -38.75
CA GLU A 439 3.35 -14.31 -37.36
C GLU A 439 3.37 -12.92 -36.71
N GLN A 440 2.99 -12.87 -35.43
CA GLN A 440 3.07 -11.68 -34.59
C GLN A 440 4.19 -11.85 -33.57
N LYS A 441 5.02 -10.83 -33.44
CA LYS A 441 6.09 -10.75 -32.45
C LYS A 441 5.69 -9.76 -31.36
N LEU A 442 5.71 -10.19 -30.10
CA LEU A 442 5.56 -9.28 -28.96
C LEU A 442 6.76 -8.33 -28.93
N VAL A 443 6.51 -7.03 -29.05
CA VAL A 443 7.56 -5.98 -29.08
C VAL A 443 7.58 -5.10 -27.84
N GLY A 444 6.51 -5.10 -27.05
CA GLY A 444 6.44 -4.35 -25.82
C GLY A 444 5.23 -4.72 -24.98
N THR A 445 5.28 -4.36 -23.70
CA THR A 445 4.15 -4.45 -22.79
C THR A 445 4.04 -3.14 -22.04
N THR A 446 2.85 -2.54 -22.03
CA THR A 446 2.53 -1.34 -21.26
C THR A 446 1.66 -1.69 -20.07
N TYR A 447 1.98 -1.13 -18.91
CA TYR A 447 1.31 -1.40 -17.64
C TYR A 447 0.57 -0.16 -17.15
N GLN A 448 -0.72 -0.30 -16.90
CA GLN A 448 -1.58 0.77 -16.41
C GLN A 448 -1.81 0.64 -14.90
N TYR A 449 -2.09 1.76 -14.25
CA TYR A 449 -2.46 1.79 -12.82
C TYR A 449 -3.81 1.14 -12.59
N PHE A 450 -3.96 0.35 -11.52
CA PHE A 450 -5.19 -0.40 -11.22
C PHE A 450 -6.41 0.48 -10.96
N ARG A 451 -6.22 1.72 -10.50
CA ARG A 451 -7.26 2.74 -10.31
C ARG A 451 -8.53 2.18 -9.64
N GLN A 452 -9.67 2.23 -10.32
CA GLN A 452 -10.98 1.82 -9.81
C GLN A 452 -11.04 0.32 -9.50
N SER A 453 -10.37 -0.52 -10.28
CA SER A 453 -10.47 -1.98 -10.12
C SER A 453 -9.87 -2.45 -8.79
N ALA A 454 -8.75 -1.86 -8.35
CA ALA A 454 -8.18 -2.15 -7.03
C ALA A 454 -9.10 -1.68 -5.88
N ILE A 455 -9.75 -0.52 -6.05
CA ILE A 455 -10.69 0.01 -5.05
C ILE A 455 -11.90 -0.91 -4.90
N VAL A 456 -12.46 -1.36 -6.03
CA VAL A 456 -13.61 -2.29 -6.05
C VAL A 456 -13.24 -3.63 -5.42
N LEU A 457 -12.08 -4.19 -5.79
CA LEU A 457 -11.54 -5.45 -5.24
C LEU A 457 -11.53 -5.43 -3.70
N LEU A 458 -10.92 -4.38 -3.13
CA LEU A 458 -10.72 -4.25 -1.70
C LEU A 458 -12.03 -3.87 -0.96
N LEU A 459 -12.88 -3.00 -1.52
CA LEU A 459 -14.20 -2.70 -0.92
C LEU A 459 -15.12 -3.92 -0.87
N ALA A 460 -15.08 -4.76 -1.91
CA ALA A 460 -15.79 -6.02 -1.93
C ALA A 460 -15.25 -6.96 -0.84
N LEU A 461 -13.93 -7.01 -0.63
CA LEU A 461 -13.30 -7.79 0.43
C LEU A 461 -13.70 -7.31 1.85
N VAL A 462 -13.72 -6.00 2.10
CA VAL A 462 -14.19 -5.42 3.37
C VAL A 462 -15.61 -5.88 3.69
N HIS A 463 -16.51 -5.73 2.74
CA HIS A 463 -17.92 -6.07 2.95
C HIS A 463 -18.15 -7.57 2.96
N LEU A 464 -17.33 -8.35 2.27
CA LEU A 464 -17.31 -9.80 2.40
C LEU A 464 -17.00 -10.16 3.86
N LEU A 465 -15.93 -9.64 4.45
CA LEU A 465 -15.55 -9.98 5.82
C LEU A 465 -16.57 -9.53 6.89
N ILE A 466 -17.24 -8.40 6.67
CA ILE A 466 -18.26 -7.86 7.58
C ILE A 466 -19.60 -8.59 7.45
N SER A 467 -20.01 -8.90 6.22
CA SER A 467 -21.30 -9.55 5.95
C SER A 467 -21.34 -11.03 6.30
N ILE A 468 -20.18 -11.69 6.38
CA ILE A 468 -20.15 -13.13 6.62
C ILE A 468 -19.89 -13.46 8.10
N SER A 469 -20.81 -14.20 8.71
CA SER A 469 -20.45 -15.30 9.61
C SER A 469 -19.74 -16.34 8.76
N ILE A 470 -18.44 -16.20 8.45
CA ILE A 470 -17.69 -17.06 7.49
C ILE A 470 -17.95 -18.55 7.72
N ASN A 471 -18.27 -18.90 8.96
CA ASN A 471 -18.71 -20.21 9.42
C ASN A 471 -19.99 -20.75 8.75
N ASP A 472 -20.82 -19.91 8.14
CA ASP A 472 -22.08 -20.27 7.48
C ASP A 472 -21.90 -20.54 5.96
N CYS A 473 -20.68 -20.36 5.43
CA CYS A 473 -20.37 -20.70 4.06
C CYS A 473 -19.82 -22.14 3.99
N GLU A 474 -20.61 -23.05 3.42
CA GLU A 474 -20.24 -24.47 3.32
C GLU A 474 -19.30 -24.76 2.13
N SER A 475 -19.19 -23.85 1.15
CA SER A 475 -18.41 -24.10 -0.07
C SER A 475 -17.72 -22.86 -0.69
N TYR A 476 -16.65 -23.12 -1.47
CA TYR A 476 -15.97 -22.12 -2.32
C TYR A 476 -16.96 -21.37 -3.24
N LYS A 477 -17.93 -22.10 -3.79
CA LYS A 477 -18.88 -21.55 -4.77
C LYS A 477 -19.80 -20.50 -4.16
N ASP A 478 -20.20 -20.69 -2.90
CA ASP A 478 -21.06 -19.73 -2.20
C ASP A 478 -20.33 -18.40 -1.96
N VAL A 479 -19.04 -18.49 -1.61
CA VAL A 479 -18.18 -17.33 -1.38
C VAL A 479 -17.88 -16.61 -2.68
N GLU A 480 -17.60 -17.34 -3.75
CA GLU A 480 -17.38 -16.79 -5.10
C GLU A 480 -18.61 -16.01 -5.58
N VAL A 481 -19.82 -16.58 -5.49
CA VAL A 481 -21.06 -15.92 -5.89
C VAL A 481 -21.33 -14.66 -5.06
N ARG A 482 -21.13 -14.73 -3.74
CA ARG A 482 -21.31 -13.56 -2.85
C ARG A 482 -20.28 -12.47 -3.16
N TYR A 483 -19.02 -12.83 -3.31
CA TYR A 483 -17.96 -11.90 -3.64
C TYR A 483 -18.21 -11.22 -4.99
N GLN A 484 -18.59 -11.98 -6.02
CA GLN A 484 -18.89 -11.43 -7.34
C GLN A 484 -20.06 -10.44 -7.29
N SER A 485 -21.12 -10.75 -6.54
CA SER A 485 -22.24 -9.84 -6.32
C SER A 485 -21.81 -8.54 -5.62
N LEU A 486 -20.95 -8.63 -4.60
CA LEU A 486 -20.38 -7.46 -3.94
C LEU A 486 -19.48 -6.65 -4.89
N TYR A 487 -18.63 -7.33 -5.67
CA TYR A 487 -17.73 -6.72 -6.63
C TYR A 487 -18.50 -5.92 -7.69
N GLU A 488 -19.54 -6.49 -8.29
CA GLU A 488 -20.39 -5.81 -9.28
C GLU A 488 -21.13 -4.61 -8.68
N SER A 489 -21.66 -4.76 -7.46
CA SER A 489 -22.29 -3.66 -6.73
C SER A 489 -21.31 -2.50 -6.50
N TYR A 490 -20.09 -2.80 -6.05
CA TYR A 490 -19.07 -1.79 -5.82
C TYR A 490 -18.52 -1.20 -7.13
N PHE A 491 -18.43 -1.97 -8.20
CA PHE A 491 -18.05 -1.47 -9.51
C PHE A 491 -19.02 -0.38 -9.98
N LEU A 492 -20.33 -0.59 -9.83
CA LEU A 492 -21.35 0.42 -10.15
C LEU A 492 -21.30 1.66 -9.25
N LYS A 493 -20.86 1.53 -7.99
CA LYS A 493 -20.68 2.66 -7.08
C LYS A 493 -19.41 3.46 -7.42
N VAL A 494 -18.29 2.78 -7.60
CA VAL A 494 -16.97 3.38 -7.85
C VAL A 494 -16.90 4.02 -9.23
N SER A 495 -17.58 3.46 -10.24
CA SER A 495 -17.70 4.07 -11.58
C SER A 495 -18.44 5.41 -11.60
N LYS A 496 -19.21 5.73 -10.55
CA LYS A 496 -19.87 7.05 -10.38
C LYS A 496 -18.99 8.09 -9.72
N LEU A 497 -17.80 7.72 -9.25
CA LEU A 497 -16.83 8.66 -8.71
C LEU A 497 -16.19 9.47 -9.85
N PRO A 498 -15.61 10.65 -9.55
CA PRO A 498 -14.75 11.36 -10.48
C PRO A 498 -13.66 10.43 -11.07
N ASN A 499 -13.35 10.64 -12.35
CA ASN A 499 -12.29 9.87 -12.99
C ASN A 499 -10.95 10.09 -12.29
N PHE A 500 -10.27 9.00 -11.98
CA PHE A 500 -8.90 9.05 -11.50
C PHE A 500 -7.97 9.48 -12.65
N PRO A 501 -6.92 10.27 -12.37
CA PRO A 501 -5.98 10.68 -13.40
C PRO A 501 -5.23 9.47 -13.98
N ILE A 502 -4.58 9.69 -15.13
CA ILE A 502 -3.81 8.63 -15.78
C ILE A 502 -2.70 8.11 -14.86
N GLU A 503 -2.05 9.02 -14.15
CA GLU A 503 -1.03 8.77 -13.13
C GLU A 503 -1.59 9.18 -11.75
N PRO A 504 -2.32 8.29 -11.06
CA PRO A 504 -2.87 8.57 -9.75
C PRO A 504 -1.77 8.75 -8.70
N THR A 505 -2.01 9.67 -7.78
CA THR A 505 -1.24 9.82 -6.55
C THR A 505 -2.13 9.45 -5.37
N GLU A 506 -1.56 8.83 -4.34
CA GLU A 506 -2.33 8.39 -3.16
C GLU A 506 -3.13 9.55 -2.55
N LYS A 507 -2.51 10.73 -2.43
CA LYS A 507 -3.17 11.94 -1.89
C LYS A 507 -4.41 12.33 -2.69
N LEU A 508 -4.34 12.30 -4.02
CA LEU A 508 -5.47 12.67 -4.86
C LEU A 508 -6.57 11.60 -4.80
N VAL A 509 -6.20 10.32 -4.93
CA VAL A 509 -7.15 9.21 -4.83
C VAL A 509 -7.87 9.25 -3.49
N PHE A 510 -7.11 9.38 -2.39
CA PHE A 510 -7.65 9.52 -1.04
C PHE A 510 -8.64 10.68 -0.95
N SER A 511 -8.29 11.88 -1.46
CA SER A 511 -9.20 13.04 -1.42
C SER A 511 -10.53 12.79 -2.16
N ILE A 512 -10.50 12.08 -3.29
CA ILE A 512 -11.70 11.71 -4.05
C ILE A 512 -12.56 10.74 -3.25
N LEU A 513 -11.92 9.72 -2.64
CA LEU A 513 -12.59 8.71 -1.82
C LEU A 513 -13.20 9.33 -0.55
N SER A 514 -12.46 10.17 0.16
CA SER A 514 -12.93 10.85 1.38
C SER A 514 -14.14 11.74 1.10
N ALA A 515 -14.16 12.43 -0.04
CA ALA A 515 -15.32 13.25 -0.44
C ALA A 515 -16.60 12.44 -0.71
N HIS A 516 -16.47 11.11 -0.86
CA HIS A 516 -17.58 10.20 -1.15
C HIS A 516 -17.72 9.08 -0.11
N LEU A 517 -17.18 9.28 1.09
CA LEU A 517 -17.09 8.26 2.13
C LEU A 517 -18.41 7.54 2.39
N GLU A 518 -19.49 8.28 2.60
CA GLU A 518 -20.84 7.74 2.87
C GLU A 518 -21.42 6.89 1.74
N LYS A 519 -20.90 6.99 0.51
CA LYS A 519 -21.36 6.17 -0.62
C LYS A 519 -20.59 4.85 -0.73
N LEU A 520 -19.38 4.81 -0.18
CA LEU A 520 -18.44 3.69 -0.30
C LEU A 520 -18.65 2.62 0.75
N PHE A 521 -19.13 3.00 1.93
CA PHE A 521 -19.49 2.07 3.00
C PHE A 521 -21.00 1.95 3.10
N LYS A 522 -21.50 0.76 3.44
CA LYS A 522 -22.92 0.52 3.71
C LYS A 522 -23.22 0.73 5.20
N ASP A 523 -24.48 0.93 5.56
CA ASP A 523 -24.88 1.19 6.96
C ASP A 523 -24.56 0.02 7.90
N ASP A 524 -24.54 -1.21 7.39
CA ASP A 524 -24.16 -2.43 8.13
C ASP A 524 -22.69 -2.40 8.57
N PHE A 525 -21.80 -1.79 7.78
CA PHE A 525 -20.40 -1.56 8.15
C PHE A 525 -20.31 -0.76 9.45
N ASP A 526 -21.04 0.37 9.51
CA ASP A 526 -20.99 1.29 10.64
C ASP A 526 -21.52 0.63 11.90
N GLU A 527 -22.62 -0.12 11.80
CA GLU A 527 -23.20 -0.83 12.94
C GLU A 527 -22.22 -1.86 13.53
N VAL A 528 -21.60 -2.68 12.67
CA VAL A 528 -20.63 -3.70 13.09
C VAL A 528 -19.42 -3.05 13.78
N VAL A 529 -18.84 -2.00 13.18
CA VAL A 529 -17.67 -1.32 13.73
C VAL A 529 -18.02 -0.52 15.01
N ARG A 530 -19.21 0.08 15.10
CA ARG A 530 -19.69 0.75 16.33
C ARG A 530 -19.79 -0.22 17.49
N THR A 531 -20.23 -1.45 17.24
CA THR A 531 -20.39 -2.47 18.29
C THR A 531 -19.06 -2.75 19.00
N VAL A 532 -17.95 -2.74 18.25
CA VAL A 532 -16.57 -2.89 18.78
C VAL A 532 -16.16 -1.69 19.63
N ALA A 533 -16.61 -0.47 19.30
CA ALA A 533 -16.27 0.73 20.07
C ALA A 533 -17.09 0.90 21.35
N CYS A 534 -18.26 0.26 21.39
CA CYS A 534 -19.20 0.25 22.52
C CYS A 534 -18.89 -0.84 23.55
N SER A 535 -18.26 -1.95 23.15
CA SER A 535 -17.65 -2.91 24.06
C SER A 535 -16.43 -2.31 24.75
#